data_AF-F3G9F1-F1
#
_entry.id   AF-F3G9F1-F1
#
_cell.length_a   1.000
_cell.length_b   1.000
_cell.length_c   1.000
_cell.angle_alpha   90.00
_cell.angle_beta   90.00
_cell.angle_gamma   90.00
#
_symmetry.space_group_name_H-M   'P 1'
#
loop_
_entity.id
_entity.type
_entity.pdbx_description
1 polymer ?
#
loop_
_entity_poly.entity_id
_entity_poly.type
_entity_poly.pdbx_seq_one_letter_code
_entity_poly.pdbx_strand_id
1 'polypeptide(L)'
;TNSKKQVLTAAYHSYKRCGLAGCILTKLDETASLGEVLSLAISHELPVAYLTDGPRIPDDLHTPRRHQLVSRAVSVQMQDEPSEEAMADMFADLYHTPGKRVG
;
A
#
# COMPACT_ATOMS: atom_id res chain seq x y z
N THR A 1 -13.55 1.92 1.45
CA THR A 1 -12.12 2.28 1.64
C THR A 1 -11.86 3.30 2.76
N ASN A 2 -12.83 4.10 3.23
CA ASN A 2 -12.55 5.19 4.19
C ASN A 2 -12.29 4.78 5.66
N SER A 3 -12.62 3.54 6.05
CA SER A 3 -12.59 3.11 7.46
C SER A 3 -11.19 2.89 8.02
N LYS A 4 -10.25 2.32 7.25
CA LYS A 4 -8.90 1.98 7.73
C LYS A 4 -8.05 3.24 7.98
N LYS A 5 -8.07 4.21 7.06
CA LYS A 5 -7.49 5.56 7.26
C LYS A 5 -8.01 6.22 8.54
N GLN A 6 -9.32 6.23 8.77
CA GLN A 6 -9.91 6.87 9.96
C GLN A 6 -9.43 6.22 11.26
N VAL A 7 -9.33 4.89 11.31
CA VAL A 7 -8.82 4.16 12.48
C VAL A 7 -7.36 4.54 12.76
N LEU A 8 -6.52 4.56 11.73
CA LEU A 8 -5.11 4.96 11.86
C LEU A 8 -4.96 6.42 12.33
N THR A 9 -5.74 7.34 11.78
CA THR A 9 -5.75 8.74 12.20
C THR A 9 -6.23 8.91 13.65
N ALA A 10 -7.27 8.20 14.05
CA ALA A 10 -7.78 8.22 15.43
C ALA A 10 -6.71 7.71 16.41
N ALA A 11 -6.06 6.59 16.10
CA ALA A 11 -4.96 6.05 16.90
C ALA A 11 -3.82 7.07 17.04
N TYR A 12 -3.37 7.67 15.93
CA TYR A 12 -2.35 8.71 15.97
C TYR A 12 -2.75 9.88 16.89
N HIS A 13 -3.99 10.38 16.78
CA HIS A 13 -4.44 11.51 17.60
C HIS A 13 -4.57 11.18 19.09
N SER A 14 -4.88 9.93 19.44
CA SER A 14 -4.89 9.48 20.84
C SER A 14 -3.50 9.51 21.46
N TYR A 15 -2.45 9.16 20.70
CA TYR A 15 -1.09 9.02 21.23
C TYR A 15 -0.14 10.18 20.92
N LYS A 16 -0.48 11.10 20.00
CA LYS A 16 0.42 12.21 19.61
C LYS A 16 0.90 13.07 20.79
N ARG A 17 0.07 13.20 21.84
CA ARG A 17 0.41 13.97 23.05
C ARG A 17 1.52 13.33 23.89
N CYS A 18 1.85 12.06 23.64
CA CYS A 18 2.92 11.33 24.31
C CYS A 18 4.29 11.55 23.67
N GLY A 19 4.40 12.32 22.56
CA GLY A 19 5.67 12.53 21.86
C GLY A 19 6.12 11.29 21.10
N LEU A 20 5.35 10.87 20.10
CA LEU A 20 5.65 9.68 19.31
C LEU A 20 7.02 9.79 18.61
N ALA A 21 7.92 8.85 18.90
CA ALA A 21 9.24 8.78 18.27
C ALA A 21 9.20 8.15 16.86
N GLY A 22 8.14 7.41 16.55
CA GLY A 22 7.99 6.69 15.30
C GLY A 22 6.87 5.66 15.36
N CYS A 23 6.73 4.88 14.28
CA CYS A 23 5.81 3.77 14.18
C CYS A 23 6.52 2.48 13.74
N ILE A 24 5.91 1.35 14.07
CA ILE A 24 6.30 0.03 13.59
C ILE A 24 5.16 -0.45 12.72
N LEU A 25 5.47 -0.85 11.48
CA LEU A 25 4.45 -1.33 10.53
C LEU A 25 4.50 -2.86 10.51
N THR A 26 3.48 -3.51 11.03
CA THR A 26 3.45 -4.97 11.18
C THR A 26 2.53 -5.63 10.16
N LYS A 27 2.71 -6.94 9.95
CA LYS A 27 1.83 -7.78 9.12
C LYS A 27 1.73 -7.28 7.68
N LEU A 28 2.86 -6.85 7.11
CA LEU A 28 2.89 -6.29 5.75
C LEU A 28 2.71 -7.34 4.65
N ASP A 29 2.74 -8.61 4.99
CA ASP A 29 2.38 -9.76 4.16
C ASP A 29 0.85 -9.96 4.07
N GLU A 30 0.10 -9.50 5.08
CA GLU A 30 -1.37 -9.60 5.12
C GLU A 30 -2.08 -8.34 4.55
N THR A 31 -1.32 -7.29 4.19
CA THR A 31 -1.91 -6.00 3.81
C THR A 31 -2.21 -5.89 2.32
N ALA A 32 -3.45 -5.53 1.99
CA ALA A 32 -3.86 -5.19 0.63
C ALA A 32 -3.44 -3.78 0.18
N SER A 33 -2.91 -2.95 1.08
CA SER A 33 -2.39 -1.62 0.69
C SER A 33 -1.49 -1.03 1.76
N LEU A 34 -0.43 -0.33 1.33
CA LEU A 34 0.41 0.49 2.20
C LEU A 34 0.06 1.98 2.16
N GLY A 35 -0.88 2.39 1.29
CA GLY A 35 -1.12 3.80 1.00
C GLY A 35 -1.56 4.60 2.24
N GLU A 36 -2.45 4.05 3.06
CA GLU A 36 -2.99 4.76 4.22
C GLU A 36 -1.95 4.95 5.32
N VAL A 37 -1.14 3.93 5.59
CA VAL A 37 -0.12 4.00 6.64
C VAL A 37 1.06 4.87 6.22
N LEU A 38 1.46 4.81 4.94
CA LEU A 38 2.47 5.70 4.38
C LEU A 38 1.96 7.15 4.34
N SER A 39 0.70 7.36 3.97
CA SER A 39 0.08 8.70 3.99
C SER A 39 0.09 9.29 5.40
N LEU A 40 -0.28 8.51 6.43
CA LEU A 40 -0.21 8.94 7.83
C LEU A 40 1.23 9.29 8.25
N ALA A 41 2.19 8.38 7.97
CA ALA A 41 3.57 8.56 8.36
C ALA A 41 4.20 9.81 7.73
N ILE A 42 3.96 10.02 6.43
CA ILE A 42 4.43 11.20 5.70
C ILE A 42 3.75 12.47 6.22
N SER A 43 2.42 12.47 6.37
CA SER A 43 1.64 13.67 6.75
C SER A 43 1.94 14.18 8.16
N HIS A 44 2.46 13.31 9.02
CA HIS A 44 2.78 13.63 10.41
C HIS A 44 4.27 13.54 10.73
N GLU A 45 5.12 13.44 9.71
CA GLU A 45 6.58 13.28 9.85
C GLU A 45 6.95 12.18 10.86
N LEU A 46 6.15 11.13 10.93
CA LEU A 46 6.29 10.05 11.91
C LEU A 46 7.26 9.00 11.36
N PRO A 47 8.49 8.87 11.91
CA PRO A 47 9.48 7.96 11.35
C PRO A 47 9.01 6.51 11.43
N VAL A 48 9.19 5.75 10.35
CA VAL A 48 9.02 4.30 10.42
C VAL A 48 10.30 3.72 11.03
N ALA A 49 10.20 3.05 12.17
CA ALA A 49 11.34 2.48 12.88
C ALA A 49 11.62 1.05 12.42
N TYR A 50 10.57 0.23 12.29
CA TYR A 50 10.65 -1.17 11.91
C TYR A 50 9.47 -1.61 11.06
N LEU A 51 9.67 -2.70 10.32
CA LEU A 51 8.67 -3.38 9.52
C LEU A 51 8.61 -4.85 9.93
N THR A 52 7.43 -5.47 9.90
CA THR A 52 7.32 -6.93 10.00
C THR A 52 6.41 -7.51 8.92
N ASP A 53 6.80 -8.66 8.38
CA ASP A 53 6.11 -9.33 7.28
C ASP A 53 6.08 -10.86 7.38
N GLY A 54 6.07 -11.36 8.61
CA GLY A 54 5.89 -12.76 8.92
C GLY A 54 6.03 -13.07 10.41
N PRO A 55 5.85 -14.33 10.82
CA PRO A 55 5.86 -14.75 12.22
C PRO A 55 7.25 -15.12 12.78
N ARG A 56 8.32 -15.21 11.98
CA ARG A 56 9.62 -15.70 12.42
C ARG A 56 10.46 -14.62 13.10
N ILE A 57 11.10 -14.99 14.22
CA ILE A 57 12.02 -14.13 14.99
C ILE A 57 13.43 -14.71 14.88
N PRO A 58 14.45 -13.91 14.50
CA PRO A 58 14.41 -12.48 14.18
C PRO A 58 14.11 -12.17 12.70
N ASP A 59 13.95 -13.19 11.87
CA ASP A 59 14.06 -13.09 10.40
C ASP A 59 13.05 -12.14 9.75
N ASP A 60 11.84 -12.00 10.30
CA ASP A 60 10.77 -11.21 9.70
C ASP A 60 10.66 -9.78 10.30
N LEU A 61 11.70 -9.31 11.03
CA LEU A 61 11.80 -7.95 11.58
C LEU A 61 12.86 -7.14 10.81
N HIS A 62 12.43 -6.07 10.13
CA HIS A 62 13.29 -5.31 9.21
C HIS A 62 13.42 -3.83 9.58
N THR A 63 14.60 -3.26 9.33
CA THR A 63 14.77 -1.80 9.30
C THR A 63 14.30 -1.26 7.95
N PRO A 64 13.47 -0.19 7.92
CA PRO A 64 12.89 0.30 6.69
C PRO A 64 13.92 0.95 5.76
N ARG A 65 13.84 0.64 4.47
CA ARG A 65 14.54 1.36 3.40
C ARG A 65 13.52 2.05 2.50
N ARG A 66 13.74 3.34 2.24
CA ARG A 66 12.79 4.20 1.49
C ARG A 66 12.37 3.58 0.16
N HIS A 67 13.32 3.12 -0.64
CA HIS A 67 13.05 2.52 -1.95
C HIS A 67 12.27 1.20 -1.84
N GLN A 68 12.50 0.40 -0.79
CA GLN A 68 11.76 -0.86 -0.58
C GLN A 68 10.31 -0.58 -0.18
N LEU A 69 10.05 0.43 0.67
CA LEU A 69 8.69 0.82 1.03
C LEU A 69 7.89 1.30 -0.18
N VAL A 70 8.50 2.14 -1.02
CA VAL A 70 7.86 2.61 -2.26
C VAL A 70 7.61 1.45 -3.21
N SER A 71 8.63 0.60 -3.45
CA SER A 71 8.48 -0.57 -4.31
C SER A 71 7.36 -1.49 -3.82
N ARG A 72 7.31 -1.78 -2.51
CA ARG A 72 6.28 -2.64 -1.91
C ARG A 72 4.89 -2.03 -2.03
N ALA A 73 4.74 -0.71 -1.85
CA ALA A 73 3.46 -0.03 -2.00
C ALA A 73 2.92 -0.16 -3.43
N VAL A 74 3.80 -0.04 -4.44
CA VAL A 74 3.44 -0.23 -5.84
C VAL A 74 3.13 -1.70 -6.14
N SER A 75 3.97 -2.63 -5.67
CA SER A 75 3.75 -4.06 -5.90
C SER A 75 2.43 -4.56 -5.33
N VAL A 76 2.05 -4.12 -4.13
CA VAL A 76 0.78 -4.50 -3.49
C VAL A 76 -0.43 -3.95 -4.26
N GLN A 77 -0.31 -2.78 -4.92
CA GLN A 77 -1.38 -2.27 -5.80
C GLN A 77 -1.49 -3.04 -7.14
N MET A 78 -0.39 -3.61 -7.63
CA MET A 78 -0.36 -4.34 -8.91
C MET A 78 -0.75 -5.82 -8.79
N GLN A 79 -0.98 -6.32 -7.58
CA GLN A 79 -1.37 -7.72 -7.33
C GLN A 79 -2.86 -8.01 -7.58
N ASP A 80 -3.67 -6.99 -7.92
CA ASP A 80 -5.00 -7.21 -8.47
C ASP A 80 -4.84 -7.67 -9.94
N GLU A 81 -4.83 -8.98 -10.17
CA GLU A 81 -5.14 -9.54 -11.50
C GLU A 81 -6.48 -8.92 -11.95
N PRO A 82 -6.56 -8.34 -13.18
CA PRO A 82 -7.80 -7.80 -13.68
C PRO A 82 -8.90 -8.87 -13.59
N SER A 83 -10.11 -8.50 -13.17
CA SER A 83 -11.23 -9.45 -13.16
C SER A 83 -11.41 -10.04 -14.56
N GLU A 84 -11.94 -11.27 -14.65
CA GLU A 84 -12.23 -11.92 -15.93
C GLU A 84 -13.10 -11.02 -16.84
N GLU A 85 -14.00 -10.26 -16.24
CA GLU A 85 -14.82 -9.22 -16.89
C GLU A 85 -13.96 -8.07 -17.45
N ALA A 86 -13.02 -7.53 -16.67
CA ALA A 86 -12.10 -6.49 -17.14
C ALA A 86 -11.15 -6.99 -18.23
N MET A 87 -10.75 -8.27 -18.18
CA MET A 87 -10.01 -8.90 -19.27
C MET A 87 -10.87 -9.03 -20.52
N ALA A 88 -12.11 -9.52 -20.39
CA ALA A 88 -13.05 -9.66 -21.50
C ALA A 88 -13.35 -8.32 -22.19
N ASP A 89 -13.52 -7.25 -21.43
CA ASP A 89 -13.70 -5.88 -21.95
C ASP A 89 -12.45 -5.40 -22.72
N MET A 90 -11.25 -5.63 -22.19
CA MET A 90 -10.00 -5.30 -22.90
C MET A 90 -9.84 -6.09 -24.21
N PHE A 91 -10.25 -7.36 -24.23
CA PHE A 91 -10.28 -8.17 -25.46
C PHE A 91 -11.33 -7.64 -26.45
N ALA A 92 -12.52 -7.26 -25.99
CA ALA A 92 -13.57 -6.71 -26.85
C ALA A 92 -13.13 -5.41 -27.53
N ASP A 93 -12.46 -4.50 -26.80
CA ASP A 93 -11.94 -3.24 -27.33
C ASP A 93 -10.87 -3.45 -28.43
N LEU A 94 -10.05 -4.50 -28.31
CA LEU A 94 -9.06 -4.87 -29.33
C LEU A 94 -9.72 -5.33 -30.64
N TYR A 95 -10.89 -5.96 -30.58
CA TYR A 95 -11.65 -6.38 -31.76
C TYR A 95 -12.56 -5.28 -32.32
N HIS A 96 -12.90 -4.26 -31.52
CA HIS A 96 -13.83 -3.21 -31.93
C HIS A 96 -13.22 -1.95 -32.55
N THR A 97 -11.91 -1.92 -32.85
CA THR A 97 -11.32 -0.83 -33.64
C THR A 97 -11.32 -1.17 -35.14
N PRO A 98 -12.29 -0.70 -35.96
CA PRO A 98 -12.10 -0.70 -37.40
C PRO A 98 -11.05 0.36 -37.72
N GLY A 99 -10.03 -0.04 -38.49
CA GLY A 99 -8.88 0.79 -38.81
C GLY A 99 -9.26 2.22 -39.22
N LYS A 100 -8.71 3.20 -38.49
CA LYS A 100 -8.67 4.58 -38.95
C LYS A 100 -7.68 4.62 -40.12
N ARG A 101 -8.23 4.44 -41.34
CA ARG A 101 -7.48 4.60 -42.59
C ARG A 101 -6.90 6.01 -42.62
N VAL A 102 -5.58 6.05 -42.77
CA VAL A 102 -4.81 7.25 -43.07
C VAL A 102 -5.29 7.79 -44.42
N GLY A 103 -5.64 9.08 -44.43
CA GLY A 103 -5.99 9.87 -45.60
C GLY A 103 -5.69 11.32 -45.29
#